data_AF-A0A7C3YR84-F1
#
_entry.id   AF-A0A7C3YR84-F1
#
_cell.length_a   1.000
_cell.length_b   1.000
_cell.length_c   1.000
_cell.angle_alpha   90.00
_cell.angle_beta   90.00
_cell.angle_gamma   90.00
#
_symmetry.space_group_name_H-M   'P 1'
#
loop_
_entity.id
_entity.type
_entity.pdbx_description
1 polymer ?
#
loop_
_entity_poly.entity_id
_entity_poly.type
_entity_poly.pdbx_seq_one_letter_code
_entity_poly.pdbx_strand_id
1 'polypeptide(L)'
;MANDFSADHRVKALYGFENNLDDGKGGNHLTDHNTVGFTSTDKKEGSHAADFEKDNAEWGSRPDGQLDVGFPLKNEDVTKKIAVCFWIKPESNISPGYLVAKYDTNGRRSLAIVRDYAWLKLYCGYNNGDSAETIDTGYQINNGEWYHVGVSLDGVNRTAYIRVFRASNSAVTEYFKTFANPLHVEDADFTIGARHDGNAAYCQDGLLDEVVVFNELLTSKEIDAIRSGAYSYPMTEVRVETVGAQVAYTDQDALVRVDAAGFMAAYGLFAEIGEVQVNAGGLMVAYGVAPPPRRVFPVPHPKVSWQTHFGKRKFPVVG
;
A
#
# COMPACT_ATOMS: atom_id res chain seq x y z
N MET A 1 13.91 -4.95 -2.17
CA MET A 1 12.94 -5.95 -2.66
C MET A 1 11.99 -5.19 -3.56
N ALA A 2 11.42 -5.84 -4.56
CA ALA A 2 10.39 -5.24 -5.41
C ALA A 2 9.02 -5.72 -4.92
N ASN A 3 8.01 -4.88 -5.08
CA ASN A 3 6.63 -5.27 -4.77
C ASN A 3 6.22 -6.49 -5.62
N ASP A 4 5.52 -7.45 -4.99
CA ASP A 4 4.89 -8.57 -5.67
C ASP A 4 3.37 -8.44 -5.61
N PHE A 5 2.79 -8.01 -6.73
CA PHE A 5 1.36 -7.87 -6.93
C PHE A 5 0.72 -9.11 -7.60
N SER A 6 1.50 -10.14 -7.93
CA SER A 6 1.05 -11.24 -8.79
C SER A 6 -0.12 -12.03 -8.19
N ALA A 7 -0.06 -12.32 -6.89
CA ALA A 7 -1.06 -13.10 -6.16
C ALA A 7 -2.29 -12.30 -5.71
N ASP A 8 -2.23 -10.97 -5.73
CA ASP A 8 -3.37 -10.14 -5.31
C ASP A 8 -4.36 -9.95 -6.46
N HIS A 9 -5.58 -10.44 -6.27
CA HIS A 9 -6.67 -10.30 -7.23
C HIS A 9 -7.38 -8.94 -7.14
N ARG A 10 -7.10 -8.17 -6.08
CA ARG A 10 -7.64 -6.82 -5.88
C ARG A 10 -6.94 -5.79 -6.77
N VAL A 11 -5.70 -6.04 -7.17
CA VAL A 11 -4.94 -5.19 -8.10
C VAL A 11 -5.56 -5.32 -9.50
N LYS A 12 -5.97 -4.19 -10.07
CA LYS A 12 -6.62 -4.11 -11.38
C LYS A 12 -5.79 -3.43 -12.44
N ALA A 13 -4.83 -2.60 -12.05
CA ALA A 13 -3.81 -2.09 -12.94
C ALA A 13 -2.52 -1.78 -12.19
N LEU A 14 -1.38 -1.91 -12.87
CA LEU A 14 -0.06 -1.50 -12.40
C LEU A 14 0.69 -0.80 -13.54
N TYR A 15 0.89 0.50 -13.42
CA TYR A 15 1.68 1.30 -14.34
C TYR A 15 3.03 1.60 -13.69
N GLY A 16 4.03 0.76 -13.98
CA GLY A 16 5.41 0.96 -13.51
C GLY A 16 6.22 1.93 -14.37
N PHE A 17 5.64 2.42 -15.47
CA PHE A 17 6.24 3.40 -16.38
C PHE A 17 7.62 3.03 -16.91
N GLU A 18 7.80 1.75 -17.25
CA GLU A 18 9.06 1.16 -17.70
C GLU A 18 9.38 1.51 -19.16
N ASN A 19 9.47 2.81 -19.44
CA ASN A 19 9.57 3.39 -20.78
C ASN A 19 8.37 3.05 -21.69
N ASN A 20 7.18 2.96 -21.08
CA ASN A 20 5.88 2.76 -21.73
C ASN A 20 4.75 3.12 -20.72
N LEU A 21 3.50 3.17 -21.19
CA LEU A 21 2.31 3.36 -20.34
C LEU A 21 1.48 2.07 -20.20
N ASP A 22 2.14 0.91 -20.23
CA ASP A 22 1.47 -0.38 -20.18
C ASP A 22 1.02 -0.74 -18.77
N ASP A 23 -0.12 -1.44 -18.70
CA ASP A 23 -0.58 -2.09 -17.48
C ASP A 23 0.15 -3.44 -17.32
N GLY A 24 0.92 -3.59 -16.24
CA GLY A 24 1.64 -4.81 -15.88
C GLY A 24 0.79 -5.90 -15.22
N LYS A 25 -0.51 -5.66 -14.96
CA LYS A 25 -1.43 -6.61 -14.33
C LYS A 25 -2.52 -7.13 -15.26
N GLY A 26 -3.08 -6.28 -16.10
CA GLY A 26 -4.24 -6.57 -16.94
C GLY A 26 -4.16 -5.93 -18.32
N GLY A 27 -5.32 -5.78 -18.98
CA GLY A 27 -5.46 -5.21 -20.31
C GLY A 27 -5.63 -3.68 -20.34
N ASN A 28 -5.42 -2.99 -19.22
CA ASN A 28 -5.73 -1.56 -19.07
C ASN A 28 -4.61 -0.63 -19.53
N HIS A 29 -3.87 -1.02 -20.58
CA HIS A 29 -2.84 -0.18 -21.20
C HIS A 29 -3.38 1.20 -21.54
N LEU A 30 -2.64 2.24 -21.17
CA LEU A 30 -3.02 3.62 -21.46
C LEU A 30 -2.64 3.96 -22.90
N THR A 31 -3.53 4.68 -23.57
CA THR A 31 -3.21 5.43 -24.77
C THR A 31 -2.39 6.65 -24.37
N ASP A 32 -1.19 6.76 -24.95
CA ASP A 32 -0.31 7.92 -24.83
C ASP A 32 -0.87 9.09 -25.64
N HIS A 33 -0.96 10.25 -25.00
CA HIS A 33 -1.25 11.52 -25.64
C HIS A 33 -0.05 12.45 -25.55
N ASN A 34 0.39 12.91 -26.73
CA ASN A 34 1.48 13.86 -26.92
C ASN A 34 2.89 13.35 -26.55
N THR A 35 3.10 12.03 -26.43
CA THR A 35 4.41 11.38 -26.23
C THR A 35 4.98 11.66 -24.85
N VAL A 36 4.40 11.02 -23.83
CA VAL A 36 4.87 11.12 -22.45
C VAL A 36 6.37 10.79 -22.36
N GLY A 37 7.12 11.64 -21.67
CA GLY A 37 8.54 11.43 -21.39
C GLY A 37 8.80 10.30 -20.38
N PHE A 38 10.02 9.77 -20.36
CA PHE A 38 10.46 8.79 -19.36
C PHE A 38 11.90 9.04 -18.94
N THR A 39 12.18 8.87 -17.64
CA THR A 39 13.53 9.04 -17.09
C THR A 39 14.01 7.80 -16.36
N SER A 40 15.24 7.37 -16.67
CA SER A 40 15.91 6.26 -15.96
C SER A 40 16.80 6.73 -14.82
N THR A 41 16.98 8.04 -14.63
CA THR A 41 17.91 8.58 -13.62
C THR A 41 17.19 8.97 -12.33
N ASP A 42 15.99 9.52 -12.44
CA ASP A 42 15.19 10.00 -11.31
C ASP A 42 13.89 9.21 -11.22
N LYS A 43 13.94 8.12 -10.45
CA LYS A 43 12.84 7.17 -10.32
C LYS A 43 12.82 6.57 -8.92
N LYS A 44 11.71 5.94 -8.55
CA LYS A 44 11.47 5.37 -7.24
C LYS A 44 11.55 3.86 -7.23
N GLU A 45 11.00 3.22 -8.25
CA GLU A 45 11.06 1.77 -8.45
C GLU A 45 11.47 1.48 -9.89
N GLY A 46 11.63 0.21 -10.23
CA GLY A 46 11.74 -0.16 -11.63
C GLY A 46 12.99 0.36 -12.35
N SER A 47 12.85 0.50 -13.67
CA SER A 47 13.87 1.02 -14.59
C SER A 47 13.64 2.47 -15.00
N HIS A 48 12.40 2.97 -15.01
CA HIS A 48 12.04 4.34 -15.38
C HIS A 48 10.88 4.89 -14.53
N ALA A 49 10.75 6.22 -14.50
CA ALA A 49 9.52 6.92 -14.11
C ALA A 49 8.96 7.67 -15.33
N ALA A 50 7.64 7.90 -15.36
CA ALA A 50 7.02 8.76 -16.36
C ALA A 50 7.27 10.23 -16.02
N ASP A 51 7.60 11.02 -17.04
CA ASP A 51 7.89 12.44 -16.96
C ASP A 51 6.85 13.19 -17.80
N PHE A 52 5.84 13.74 -17.13
CA PHE A 52 4.72 14.41 -17.79
C PHE A 52 4.99 15.89 -17.95
N GLU A 53 4.88 16.39 -19.19
CA GLU A 53 5.07 17.79 -19.51
C GLU A 53 3.74 18.52 -19.79
N LYS A 54 3.39 19.46 -18.92
CA LYS A 54 2.16 20.26 -19.07
C LYS A 54 2.18 21.10 -20.36
N ASP A 55 3.33 21.67 -20.71
CA ASP A 55 3.46 22.55 -21.87
C ASP A 55 3.29 21.79 -23.20
N ASN A 56 3.43 20.45 -23.19
CA ASN A 56 3.12 19.56 -24.31
C ASN A 56 1.77 18.82 -24.13
N ALA A 57 1.04 19.08 -23.04
CA ALA A 57 -0.23 18.44 -22.69
C ALA A 57 -0.12 16.90 -22.71
N GLU A 58 0.89 16.37 -22.03
CA GLU A 58 1.16 14.93 -21.96
C GLU A 58 0.31 14.23 -20.90
N TRP A 59 -0.27 13.09 -21.25
CA TRP A 59 -1.09 12.27 -20.34
C TRP A 59 -1.35 10.88 -20.90
N GLY A 60 -1.77 9.96 -20.02
CA GLY A 60 -2.24 8.62 -20.39
C GLY A 60 -3.74 8.48 -20.18
N SER A 61 -4.42 7.75 -21.06
CA SER A 61 -5.88 7.53 -20.97
C SER A 61 -6.30 6.09 -21.27
N ARG A 62 -7.37 5.62 -20.64
CA ARG A 62 -8.07 4.39 -21.00
C ARG A 62 -9.57 4.66 -21.06
N PRO A 63 -10.19 4.52 -22.25
CA PRO A 63 -11.64 4.66 -22.39
C PRO A 63 -12.39 3.76 -21.42
N ASP A 64 -13.44 4.29 -20.77
CA ASP A 64 -14.17 3.51 -19.75
C ASP A 64 -14.63 2.17 -20.31
N GLY A 65 -15.24 2.18 -21.50
CA GLY A 65 -15.72 0.98 -22.20
C GLY A 65 -14.65 -0.09 -22.45
N GLN A 66 -13.36 0.27 -22.42
CA GLN A 66 -12.23 -0.64 -22.61
C GLN A 66 -11.55 -1.05 -21.30
N LEU A 67 -11.96 -0.51 -20.15
CA LEU A 67 -11.48 -0.99 -18.86
C LEU A 67 -11.90 -2.44 -18.63
N ASP A 68 -11.00 -3.23 -18.07
CA ASP A 68 -11.24 -4.63 -17.73
C ASP A 68 -12.41 -4.77 -16.75
N VAL A 69 -13.04 -5.95 -16.78
CA VAL A 69 -14.11 -6.29 -15.83
C VAL A 69 -13.57 -6.24 -14.40
N GLY A 70 -14.29 -5.51 -13.54
CA GLY A 70 -13.93 -5.33 -12.13
C GLY A 70 -12.86 -4.26 -11.88
N PHE A 71 -12.45 -3.51 -12.91
CA PHE A 71 -11.72 -2.26 -12.69
C PHE A 71 -12.58 -1.29 -11.85
N PRO A 72 -12.02 -0.67 -10.79
CA PRO A 72 -12.81 0.14 -9.89
C PRO A 72 -13.41 1.37 -10.57
N LEU A 73 -14.65 1.68 -10.22
CA LEU A 73 -15.40 2.82 -10.79
C LEU A 73 -15.58 2.76 -12.30
N LYS A 74 -15.34 1.63 -12.97
CA LYS A 74 -15.81 1.41 -14.34
C LYS A 74 -17.33 1.63 -14.37
N ASN A 75 -17.88 2.17 -15.47
CA ASN A 75 -19.30 2.45 -15.56
C ASN A 75 -20.15 1.26 -15.06
N GLU A 76 -21.21 1.56 -14.31
CA GLU A 76 -22.08 0.60 -13.61
C GLU A 76 -21.46 -0.11 -12.38
N ASP A 77 -20.24 0.23 -11.94
CA ASP A 77 -19.69 -0.28 -10.67
C ASP A 77 -20.53 0.16 -9.47
N VAL A 78 -21.22 -0.80 -8.87
CA VAL A 78 -22.04 -0.60 -7.66
C VAL A 78 -21.24 -0.72 -6.37
N THR A 79 -20.02 -1.27 -6.42
CA THR A 79 -19.16 -1.44 -5.23
C THR A 79 -18.56 -0.10 -4.82
N LYS A 80 -18.17 0.72 -5.81
CA LYS A 80 -17.68 2.10 -5.63
C LYS A 80 -16.50 2.21 -4.67
N LYS A 81 -15.63 1.19 -4.68
CA LYS A 81 -14.40 1.17 -3.90
C LYS A 81 -13.22 1.28 -4.83
N ILE A 82 -12.26 2.10 -4.44
CA ILE A 82 -11.00 2.24 -5.17
C ILE A 82 -9.89 2.54 -4.17
N ALA A 83 -8.73 1.92 -4.38
CA ALA A 83 -7.50 2.41 -3.78
C ALA A 83 -6.44 2.62 -4.85
N VAL A 84 -5.65 3.69 -4.70
CA VAL A 84 -4.57 4.03 -5.61
C VAL A 84 -3.34 4.37 -4.79
N CYS A 85 -2.20 3.77 -5.13
CA CYS A 85 -0.90 4.15 -4.59
C CYS A 85 0.02 4.58 -5.74
N PHE A 86 0.86 5.59 -5.51
CA PHE A 86 1.84 6.06 -6.48
C PHE A 86 2.91 6.92 -5.82
N TRP A 87 4.06 7.01 -6.47
CA TRP A 87 5.07 8.02 -6.22
C TRP A 87 4.87 9.24 -7.11
N ILE A 88 5.17 10.43 -6.58
CA ILE A 88 5.08 11.70 -7.31
C ILE A 88 6.23 12.63 -6.94
N LYS A 89 6.76 13.34 -7.94
CA LYS A 89 7.67 14.47 -7.80
C LYS A 89 7.26 15.60 -8.76
N PRO A 90 6.47 16.58 -8.31
CA PRO A 90 6.01 17.67 -9.18
C PRO A 90 7.14 18.63 -9.54
N GLU A 91 7.02 19.31 -10.67
CA GLU A 91 7.97 20.35 -11.13
C GLU A 91 7.37 21.75 -11.11
N SER A 92 6.07 21.85 -11.41
CA SER A 92 5.32 23.11 -11.40
C SER A 92 4.11 23.11 -10.47
N ASN A 93 3.64 24.32 -10.11
CA ASN A 93 2.39 24.49 -9.39
C ASN A 93 1.24 24.69 -10.39
N ILE A 94 0.29 23.75 -10.40
CA ILE A 94 -0.82 23.68 -11.35
C ILE A 94 -2.13 23.69 -10.57
N SER A 95 -3.17 24.35 -11.08
CA SER A 95 -4.44 24.51 -10.36
C SER A 95 -5.65 24.14 -11.21
N PRO A 96 -6.28 22.99 -10.93
CA PRO A 96 -5.69 21.79 -10.33
C PRO A 96 -4.88 20.98 -11.37
N GLY A 97 -3.76 20.37 -10.96
CA GLY A 97 -3.08 19.32 -11.71
C GLY A 97 -3.68 17.95 -11.36
N TYR A 98 -4.15 17.21 -12.37
CA TYR A 98 -4.78 15.90 -12.17
C TYR A 98 -3.72 14.80 -12.21
N LEU A 99 -3.70 13.97 -11.17
CA LEU A 99 -2.72 12.89 -11.04
C LEU A 99 -3.30 11.57 -11.54
N VAL A 100 -4.46 11.20 -11.01
CA VAL A 100 -5.25 10.03 -11.42
C VAL A 100 -6.73 10.41 -11.40
N ALA A 101 -7.45 10.17 -12.48
CA ALA A 101 -8.85 10.60 -12.58
C ALA A 101 -9.76 9.67 -13.39
N LYS A 102 -11.05 9.70 -13.04
CA LYS A 102 -12.21 9.37 -13.87
C LYS A 102 -13.17 10.55 -13.74
N TYR A 103 -12.81 11.64 -14.43
CA TYR A 103 -13.40 12.95 -14.16
C TYR A 103 -13.46 13.81 -15.42
N ASP A 104 -14.68 14.19 -15.80
CA ASP A 104 -14.98 15.17 -16.84
C ASP A 104 -15.98 16.20 -16.30
N THR A 105 -15.77 17.48 -16.64
CA THR A 105 -16.66 18.57 -16.22
C THR A 105 -18.00 18.62 -16.95
N ASN A 106 -18.21 17.75 -17.95
CA ASN A 106 -19.47 17.66 -18.70
C ASN A 106 -20.41 16.57 -18.16
N GLY A 107 -20.58 16.52 -16.83
CA GLY A 107 -21.54 15.60 -16.18
C GLY A 107 -21.01 14.20 -15.91
N ARG A 108 -19.74 13.91 -16.20
CA ARG A 108 -19.15 12.57 -16.01
C ARG A 108 -18.06 12.57 -14.94
N ARG A 109 -18.43 12.99 -13.72
CA ARG A 109 -17.51 13.07 -12.57
C ARG A 109 -17.67 11.83 -11.69
N SER A 110 -16.59 11.08 -11.48
CA SER A 110 -16.52 10.02 -10.47
C SER A 110 -15.49 10.35 -9.38
N LEU A 111 -14.21 10.37 -9.73
CA LEU A 111 -13.11 10.62 -8.81
C LEU A 111 -11.97 11.36 -9.51
N ALA A 112 -11.32 12.26 -8.81
CA ALA A 112 -9.98 12.71 -9.16
C ALA A 112 -9.10 12.84 -7.91
N ILE A 113 -7.87 12.34 -7.99
CA ILE A 113 -6.79 12.67 -7.08
C ILE A 113 -6.02 13.82 -7.73
N VAL A 114 -5.96 14.97 -7.07
CA VAL A 114 -5.40 16.18 -7.65
C VAL A 114 -4.39 16.83 -6.70
N ARG A 115 -3.45 17.55 -7.31
CA ARG A 115 -2.63 18.53 -6.64
C ARG A 115 -3.08 19.91 -7.09
N ASP A 116 -3.69 20.68 -6.20
CA ASP A 116 -4.15 22.04 -6.49
C ASP A 116 -3.18 23.06 -5.91
N TYR A 117 -2.42 23.71 -6.79
CA TYR A 117 -1.13 24.31 -6.47
C TYR A 117 -0.25 23.28 -5.76
N ALA A 118 -0.08 23.38 -4.44
CA ALA A 118 0.66 22.41 -3.63
C ALA A 118 -0.25 21.45 -2.84
N TRP A 119 -1.56 21.72 -2.76
CA TRP A 119 -2.45 21.05 -1.83
C TRP A 119 -2.98 19.74 -2.42
N LEU A 120 -2.80 18.64 -1.70
CA LEU A 120 -3.38 17.35 -2.07
C LEU A 120 -4.89 17.35 -1.78
N LYS A 121 -5.69 17.13 -2.82
CA LYS A 121 -7.14 17.10 -2.74
C LYS A 121 -7.72 15.88 -3.45
N LEU A 122 -8.93 15.52 -3.06
CA LEU A 122 -9.78 14.56 -3.77
C LEU A 122 -11.03 15.29 -4.27
N TYR A 123 -11.40 15.07 -5.53
CA TYR A 123 -12.71 15.44 -6.05
C TYR A 123 -13.56 14.20 -6.18
N CYS A 124 -14.78 14.24 -5.67
CA CYS A 124 -15.72 13.12 -5.74
C CYS A 124 -17.03 13.57 -6.37
N GLY A 125 -17.36 12.95 -7.49
CA GLY A 125 -18.59 13.24 -8.21
C GLY A 125 -19.82 12.76 -7.46
N TYR A 126 -20.90 13.54 -7.52
CA TYR A 126 -22.21 13.20 -7.00
C TYR A 126 -23.29 13.84 -7.88
N ASN A 127 -24.56 13.58 -7.58
CA ASN A 127 -25.69 14.11 -8.36
C ASN A 127 -25.57 13.74 -9.85
N ASN A 128 -25.48 12.43 -10.16
CA ASN A 128 -25.31 11.92 -11.52
C ASN A 128 -24.12 12.54 -12.28
N GLY A 129 -23.00 12.72 -11.57
CA GLY A 129 -21.77 13.30 -12.14
C GLY A 129 -21.82 14.80 -12.47
N ASP A 130 -22.95 15.48 -12.28
CA ASP A 130 -23.11 16.92 -12.55
C ASP A 130 -22.38 17.80 -11.54
N SER A 131 -22.14 17.30 -10.34
CA SER A 131 -21.48 18.03 -9.25
C SER A 131 -20.30 17.27 -8.68
N ALA A 132 -19.37 17.98 -8.04
CA ALA A 132 -18.28 17.36 -7.29
C ALA A 132 -18.14 17.98 -5.91
N GLU A 133 -17.82 17.13 -4.94
CA GLU A 133 -17.39 17.50 -3.61
C GLU A 133 -15.86 17.50 -3.56
N THR A 134 -15.28 18.52 -2.94
CA THR A 134 -13.83 18.63 -2.78
C THR A 134 -13.45 18.31 -1.34
N ILE A 135 -12.55 17.34 -1.16
CA ILE A 135 -11.88 17.09 0.11
C ILE A 135 -10.47 17.62 0.03
N ASP A 136 -10.18 18.62 0.86
CA ASP A 136 -8.83 19.11 1.09
C ASP A 136 -8.19 18.35 2.26
N THR A 137 -7.03 17.74 2.01
CA THR A 137 -6.25 17.09 3.07
C THR A 137 -5.57 18.11 3.98
N GLY A 138 -5.27 19.30 3.46
CA GLY A 138 -4.38 20.28 4.08
C GLY A 138 -2.90 19.90 3.98
N TYR A 139 -2.55 18.84 3.25
CA TYR A 139 -1.15 18.47 3.02
C TYR A 139 -0.58 19.16 1.79
N GLN A 140 0.63 19.69 1.91
CA GLN A 140 1.36 20.31 0.81
C GLN A 140 2.42 19.35 0.25
N ILE A 141 2.24 18.99 -1.02
CA ILE A 141 3.24 18.30 -1.85
C ILE A 141 4.03 19.40 -2.56
N ASN A 142 5.32 19.56 -2.26
CA ASN A 142 6.15 20.61 -2.85
C ASN A 142 6.89 20.13 -4.09
N ASN A 143 7.24 21.06 -4.98
CA ASN A 143 7.98 20.71 -6.20
C ASN A 143 9.40 20.22 -5.86
N GLY A 144 9.96 19.36 -6.72
CA GLY A 144 11.35 18.91 -6.63
C GLY A 144 11.62 17.85 -5.56
N GLU A 145 10.59 17.32 -4.87
CA GLU A 145 10.74 16.25 -3.88
C GLU A 145 9.80 15.07 -4.15
N TRP A 146 10.28 13.85 -3.86
CA TRP A 146 9.47 12.64 -3.97
C TRP A 146 8.52 12.45 -2.78
N TYR A 147 7.28 12.12 -3.09
CA TYR A 147 6.26 11.70 -2.14
C TYR A 147 5.64 10.39 -2.59
N HIS A 148 5.29 9.52 -1.66
CA HIS A 148 4.38 8.40 -1.93
C HIS A 148 3.01 8.73 -1.38
N VAL A 149 1.98 8.60 -2.20
CA VAL A 149 0.59 8.88 -1.83
C VAL A 149 -0.20 7.59 -1.99
N GLY A 150 -0.89 7.19 -0.92
CA GLY A 150 -1.89 6.13 -0.94
C GLY A 150 -3.26 6.69 -0.60
N VAL A 151 -4.26 6.42 -1.43
CA VAL A 151 -5.67 6.80 -1.22
C VAL A 151 -6.48 5.52 -1.23
N SER A 152 -7.34 5.32 -0.22
CA SER A 152 -8.37 4.27 -0.20
C SER A 152 -9.72 4.91 0.04
N LEU A 153 -10.62 4.77 -0.92
CA LEU A 153 -11.92 5.43 -0.95
C LEU A 153 -13.04 4.41 -1.01
N ASP A 154 -13.99 4.55 -0.09
CA ASP A 154 -15.27 3.86 -0.07
C ASP A 154 -16.36 4.87 -0.43
N GLY A 155 -16.83 4.80 -1.68
CA GLY A 155 -17.80 5.72 -2.25
C GLY A 155 -19.23 5.49 -1.72
N VAL A 156 -19.53 4.30 -1.19
CA VAL A 156 -20.83 3.98 -0.59
C VAL A 156 -20.89 4.50 0.84
N ASN A 157 -19.86 4.18 1.64
CA ASN A 157 -19.77 4.62 3.04
C ASN A 157 -19.26 6.06 3.18
N ARG A 158 -18.86 6.69 2.07
CA ARG A 158 -18.40 8.08 1.99
C ARG A 158 -17.13 8.32 2.80
N THR A 159 -16.22 7.35 2.85
CA THR A 159 -14.97 7.49 3.62
C THR A 159 -13.76 7.45 2.71
N ALA A 160 -12.76 8.28 3.00
CA ALA A 160 -11.44 8.20 2.40
C ALA A 160 -10.37 8.11 3.48
N TYR A 161 -9.46 7.14 3.33
CA TYR A 161 -8.18 7.08 4.03
C TYR A 161 -7.09 7.54 3.08
N ILE A 162 -6.29 8.52 3.49
CA ILE A 162 -5.17 9.05 2.72
C ILE A 162 -3.91 8.93 3.56
N ARG A 163 -2.84 8.43 2.99
CA ARG A 163 -1.53 8.33 3.62
C ARG A 163 -0.47 8.90 2.70
N VAL A 164 0.34 9.82 3.22
CA VAL A 164 1.40 10.49 2.49
C VAL A 164 2.73 10.27 3.18
N PHE A 165 3.73 9.78 2.45
CA PHE A 165 5.12 9.69 2.89
C PHE A 165 5.96 10.70 2.12
N ARG A 166 6.76 11.50 2.82
CA ARG A 166 7.71 12.45 2.24
C ARG A 166 9.12 11.86 2.27
N ALA A 167 9.74 11.69 1.10
CA ALA A 167 11.02 11.00 1.00
C ALA A 167 12.19 11.76 1.65
N SER A 168 12.19 13.09 1.57
CA SER A 168 13.32 13.93 2.03
C SER A 168 13.60 13.84 3.52
N ASN A 169 12.59 13.52 4.35
CA ASN A 169 12.72 13.41 5.80
C ASN A 169 12.05 12.16 6.39
N SER A 170 11.57 11.25 5.55
CA SER A 170 10.83 10.05 5.93
C SER A 170 9.57 10.31 6.79
N ALA A 171 8.98 11.51 6.72
CA ALA A 171 7.77 11.82 7.46
C ALA A 171 6.56 11.12 6.84
N VAL A 172 5.69 10.59 7.70
CA VAL A 172 4.41 9.99 7.32
C VAL A 172 3.28 10.79 7.95
N THR A 173 2.28 11.11 7.14
CA THR A 173 1.04 11.75 7.60
C THR A 173 -0.15 10.97 7.08
N GLU A 174 -1.20 10.85 7.90
CA GLU A 174 -2.44 10.18 7.51
C GLU A 174 -3.67 11.02 7.79
N TYR A 175 -4.72 10.76 7.02
CA TYR A 175 -5.98 11.48 7.06
C TYR A 175 -7.15 10.52 6.92
N PHE A 176 -8.17 10.75 7.73
CA PHE A 176 -9.48 10.13 7.59
C PHE A 176 -10.48 11.23 7.26
N LYS A 177 -11.18 11.07 6.15
CA LYS A 177 -12.11 12.08 5.64
C LYS A 177 -13.45 11.43 5.31
N THR A 178 -14.51 12.20 5.43
CA THR A 178 -15.87 11.77 5.13
C THR A 178 -16.50 12.74 4.15
N PHE A 179 -17.08 12.22 3.06
CA PHE A 179 -17.84 13.01 2.10
C PHE A 179 -19.27 13.22 2.60
N ALA A 180 -19.88 14.35 2.25
CA ALA A 180 -21.30 14.59 2.48
C ALA A 180 -22.16 13.66 1.62
N ASN A 181 -21.76 13.46 0.37
CA ASN A 181 -22.53 12.72 -0.63
C ASN A 181 -21.90 11.37 -0.98
N PRO A 182 -22.70 10.32 -1.27
CA PRO A 182 -22.18 9.09 -1.87
C PRO A 182 -21.59 9.40 -3.25
N LEU A 183 -20.51 8.68 -3.59
CA LEU A 183 -19.86 8.81 -4.89
C LEU A 183 -20.80 8.33 -6.00
N HIS A 184 -20.87 9.09 -7.08
CA HIS A 184 -21.48 8.68 -8.33
C HIS A 184 -20.42 8.08 -9.26
N VAL A 185 -20.78 7.03 -10.00
CA VAL A 185 -19.91 6.39 -10.99
C VAL A 185 -20.41 6.78 -12.36
N GLU A 186 -19.49 7.23 -13.21
CA GLU A 186 -19.73 7.72 -14.56
C GLU A 186 -18.67 7.16 -15.53
N ASP A 187 -18.95 7.26 -16.82
CA ASP A 187 -18.18 6.65 -17.90
C ASP A 187 -17.04 7.52 -18.45
N ALA A 188 -16.56 8.51 -17.69
CA ALA A 188 -15.33 9.21 -18.05
C ALA A 188 -14.14 8.25 -18.05
N ASP A 189 -13.29 8.36 -19.08
CA ASP A 189 -12.01 7.65 -19.20
C ASP A 189 -11.20 7.69 -17.91
N PHE A 190 -10.51 6.59 -17.63
CA PHE A 190 -9.48 6.56 -16.60
C PHE A 190 -8.23 7.25 -17.15
N THR A 191 -7.69 8.20 -16.42
CA THR A 191 -6.57 9.04 -16.88
C THR A 191 -5.48 9.15 -15.82
N ILE A 192 -4.25 9.29 -16.28
CA ILE A 192 -3.08 9.63 -15.48
C ILE A 192 -2.43 10.87 -16.09
N GLY A 193 -2.12 11.86 -15.27
CA GLY A 193 -1.47 13.11 -15.70
C GLY A 193 -2.40 14.19 -16.27
N ALA A 194 -3.70 13.92 -16.42
CA ALA A 194 -4.70 14.91 -16.81
C ALA A 194 -6.11 14.51 -16.36
N ARG A 195 -7.10 15.37 -16.60
CA ARG A 195 -8.52 15.00 -16.60
C ARG A 195 -8.93 14.49 -17.99
N HIS A 196 -10.13 13.94 -18.12
CA HIS A 196 -10.63 13.27 -19.34
C HIS A 196 -10.42 14.04 -20.66
N ASP A 197 -10.55 15.37 -20.66
CA ASP A 197 -10.47 16.18 -21.88
C ASP A 197 -9.03 16.55 -22.29
N GLY A 198 -8.01 16.10 -21.54
CA GLY A 198 -6.61 16.36 -21.84
C GLY A 198 -6.23 17.84 -21.86
N ASN A 199 -7.00 18.71 -21.21
CA ASN A 199 -6.76 20.14 -21.26
C ASN A 199 -5.42 20.50 -20.59
N ALA A 200 -4.49 21.04 -21.38
CA ALA A 200 -3.14 21.44 -21.00
C ALA A 200 -3.08 22.30 -19.73
N ALA A 201 -4.09 23.12 -19.45
CA ALA A 201 -4.12 23.95 -18.23
C ALA A 201 -4.14 23.13 -16.93
N TYR A 202 -4.58 21.87 -17.00
CA TYR A 202 -4.79 20.96 -15.88
C TYR A 202 -3.95 19.68 -15.96
N CYS A 203 -3.07 19.58 -16.97
CA CYS A 203 -2.11 18.49 -17.06
C CYS A 203 -1.08 18.62 -15.94
N GLN A 204 -0.66 17.49 -15.40
CA GLN A 204 0.43 17.39 -14.43
C GLN A 204 1.75 17.80 -15.08
N ASP A 205 2.67 18.27 -14.25
CA ASP A 205 4.03 18.63 -14.64
C ASP A 205 5.00 17.99 -13.64
N GLY A 206 5.80 17.05 -14.12
CA GLY A 206 6.79 16.28 -13.36
C GLY A 206 6.54 14.78 -13.31
N LEU A 207 7.23 14.13 -12.37
CA LEU A 207 7.40 12.68 -12.38
C LEU A 207 6.28 11.93 -11.63
N LEU A 208 5.83 10.81 -12.21
CA LEU A 208 5.03 9.78 -11.56
C LEU A 208 5.69 8.41 -11.71
N ASP A 209 5.59 7.59 -10.67
CA ASP A 209 6.17 6.24 -10.66
C ASP A 209 5.27 5.26 -9.88
N GLU A 210 5.21 4.01 -10.32
CA GLU A 210 4.45 2.90 -9.73
C GLU A 210 2.99 3.25 -9.38
N VAL A 211 2.19 3.64 -10.37
CA VAL A 211 0.75 3.83 -10.15
C VAL A 211 0.07 2.48 -10.12
N VAL A 212 -0.38 2.07 -8.93
CA VAL A 212 -1.12 0.81 -8.72
C VAL A 212 -2.56 1.09 -8.31
N VAL A 213 -3.50 0.41 -8.94
CA VAL A 213 -4.95 0.58 -8.74
C VAL A 213 -5.57 -0.71 -8.20
N PHE A 214 -6.33 -0.59 -7.13
CA PHE A 214 -7.05 -1.69 -6.47
C PHE A 214 -8.55 -1.43 -6.45
N ASN A 215 -9.35 -2.50 -6.50
CA ASN A 215 -10.80 -2.45 -6.35
C ASN A 215 -11.31 -2.71 -4.91
N GLU A 216 -10.42 -2.66 -3.94
CA GLU A 216 -10.73 -2.79 -2.51
C GLU A 216 -9.92 -1.79 -1.70
N LEU A 217 -10.35 -1.55 -0.46
CA LEU A 217 -9.68 -0.62 0.45
C LEU A 217 -8.37 -1.21 0.95
N LEU A 218 -7.33 -0.38 1.03
CA LEU A 218 -6.04 -0.75 1.60
C LEU A 218 -5.91 -0.24 3.03
N THR A 219 -5.18 -1.00 3.83
CA THR A 219 -4.72 -0.62 5.17
C THR A 219 -3.46 0.24 5.11
N SER A 220 -3.14 0.93 6.21
CA SER A 220 -1.88 1.66 6.37
C SER A 220 -0.64 0.79 6.14
N LYS A 221 -0.69 -0.47 6.59
CA LYS A 221 0.41 -1.44 6.41
C LYS A 221 0.60 -1.83 4.95
N GLU A 222 -0.48 -2.07 4.22
CA GLU A 222 -0.40 -2.39 2.79
C GLU A 222 0.19 -1.20 2.01
N ILE A 223 -0.27 0.03 2.30
CA ILE A 223 0.27 1.24 1.67
C ILE A 223 1.76 1.43 2.01
N ASP A 224 2.16 1.20 3.26
CA ASP A 224 3.58 1.29 3.67
C ASP A 224 4.46 0.21 3.05
N ALA A 225 3.92 -1.00 2.85
CA ALA A 225 4.60 -2.09 2.18
C ALA A 225 4.80 -1.78 0.68
N ILE A 226 3.77 -1.29 0.00
CA ILE A 226 3.85 -0.83 -1.41
C ILE A 226 4.91 0.24 -1.57
N ARG A 227 4.87 1.28 -0.73
CA ARG A 227 5.86 2.36 -0.73
C ARG A 227 7.29 1.84 -0.60
N SER A 228 7.52 0.82 0.23
CA SER A 228 8.87 0.34 0.57
C SER A 228 9.40 -0.77 -0.35
N GLY A 229 8.66 -1.14 -1.39
CA GLY A 229 9.01 -2.26 -2.25
C GLY A 229 8.90 -3.62 -1.53
N ALA A 230 8.11 -3.68 -0.45
CA ALA A 230 7.98 -4.85 0.42
C ALA A 230 6.59 -5.49 0.35
N TYR A 231 5.74 -5.05 -0.57
CA TYR A 231 4.40 -5.63 -0.73
C TYR A 231 4.48 -7.06 -1.24
N SER A 232 3.72 -7.96 -0.61
CA SER A 232 3.49 -9.33 -1.08
C SER A 232 2.13 -9.78 -0.55
N TYR A 233 1.32 -10.40 -1.40
CA TYR A 233 -0.01 -10.88 -1.02
C TYR A 233 -0.04 -12.41 -0.82
N PRO A 234 -0.73 -12.94 0.21
CA PRO A 234 -1.41 -12.20 1.27
C PRO A 234 -0.41 -11.60 2.27
N MET A 235 -0.70 -10.38 2.73
CA MET A 235 0.03 -9.77 3.84
C MET A 235 -0.27 -10.55 5.12
N THR A 236 0.75 -11.22 5.67
CA THR A 236 0.60 -11.98 6.92
C THR A 236 0.53 -11.01 8.09
N GLU A 237 -0.67 -10.77 8.62
CA GLU A 237 -0.85 -10.04 9.87
C GLU A 237 -0.76 -11.00 11.06
N VAL A 238 0.22 -10.80 11.94
CA VAL A 238 0.13 -11.32 13.32
C VAL A 238 -0.88 -10.46 14.06
N ARG A 239 -2.11 -10.95 14.19
CA ARG A 239 -3.13 -10.33 15.05
C ARG A 239 -2.85 -10.76 16.49
N VAL A 240 -2.48 -9.80 17.33
CA VAL A 240 -2.61 -9.98 18.78
C VAL A 240 -4.07 -9.72 19.10
N GLU A 241 -4.88 -10.77 19.18
CA GLU A 241 -6.22 -10.62 19.72
C GLU A 241 -6.12 -10.40 21.22
N THR A 242 -6.62 -9.25 21.70
CA THR A 242 -6.86 -9.04 23.12
C THR A 242 -8.09 -9.87 23.53
N VAL A 243 -7.95 -11.19 23.58
CA VAL A 243 -8.96 -12.06 24.17
C VAL A 243 -8.78 -11.99 25.69
N GLY A 244 -9.70 -11.28 26.34
CA GLY A 244 -10.04 -11.41 27.76
C GLY A 244 -8.86 -11.53 28.73
N ALA A 245 -8.36 -10.39 29.23
CA ALA A 245 -7.57 -10.40 30.45
C ALA A 245 -8.47 -10.74 31.65
N GLN A 246 -8.70 -12.03 31.88
CA GLN A 246 -9.12 -12.56 33.18
C GLN A 246 -8.28 -13.80 33.46
N VAL A 247 -7.15 -13.59 34.14
CA VAL A 247 -6.50 -14.68 34.84
C VAL A 247 -7.24 -14.84 36.17
N ALA A 248 -8.11 -15.84 36.26
CA ALA A 248 -8.60 -16.29 37.54
C ALA A 248 -7.55 -17.24 38.13
N TYR A 249 -6.94 -16.87 39.26
CA TYR A 249 -6.22 -17.83 40.09
C TYR A 249 -7.15 -18.35 41.18
N THR A 250 -7.16 -19.65 41.38
CA THR A 250 -7.68 -20.26 42.61
C THR A 250 -6.53 -20.40 43.58
N ASP A 251 -6.50 -19.58 44.62
CA ASP A 251 -5.72 -19.90 45.81
C ASP A 251 -6.41 -21.03 46.60
N GLN A 252 -5.66 -21.69 47.48
CA GLN A 252 -6.14 -22.82 48.28
C GLN A 252 -7.29 -22.52 49.26
N ASP A 253 -7.87 -21.33 49.25
CA ASP A 253 -9.12 -20.99 49.94
C ASP A 253 -10.03 -20.10 49.06
N ALA A 254 -10.65 -20.71 48.05
CA ALA A 254 -11.99 -20.43 47.47
C ALA A 254 -12.61 -19.01 47.44
N LEU A 255 -11.87 -17.91 47.24
CA LEU A 255 -12.43 -16.61 46.85
C LEU A 255 -11.61 -15.93 45.75
N VAL A 256 -12.21 -15.77 44.56
CA VAL A 256 -11.63 -15.03 43.43
C VAL A 256 -11.50 -13.54 43.79
N ARG A 257 -10.28 -12.99 43.68
CA ARG A 257 -10.05 -11.53 43.66
C ARG A 257 -9.37 -11.13 42.36
N VAL A 258 -9.69 -9.93 41.86
CA VAL A 258 -9.13 -9.33 40.65
C VAL A 258 -8.29 -8.12 41.07
N ASP A 259 -7.02 -8.08 40.72
CA ASP A 259 -6.17 -6.89 40.85
C ASP A 259 -5.79 -6.31 39.48
N ALA A 260 -5.87 -4.99 39.40
CA ALA A 260 -5.57 -4.21 38.20
C ALA A 260 -4.05 -3.99 38.09
N ALA A 261 -3.33 -4.94 37.49
CA ALA A 261 -2.00 -4.68 36.96
C ALA A 261 -1.68 -5.68 35.85
N GLY A 262 -1.79 -5.23 34.60
CA GLY A 262 -1.54 -6.03 33.42
C GLY A 262 -0.07 -6.39 33.24
N PHE A 263 0.18 -7.64 32.84
CA PHE A 263 1.33 -8.06 32.02
C PHE A 263 0.91 -9.32 31.24
N MET A 264 1.10 -9.31 29.92
CA MET A 264 0.76 -10.42 29.02
C MET A 264 1.97 -11.34 28.82
N ALA A 265 1.77 -12.65 28.98
CA ALA A 265 2.68 -13.70 28.50
C ALA A 265 2.22 -14.17 27.11
N ALA A 266 3.08 -14.07 26.11
CA ALA A 266 2.85 -14.70 24.81
C ALA A 266 3.26 -16.18 24.89
N TYR A 267 2.33 -17.10 24.68
CA TYR A 267 2.66 -18.50 24.41
C TYR A 267 2.52 -18.75 22.91
N GLY A 268 3.65 -18.73 22.20
CA GLY A 268 3.76 -19.23 20.83
C GLY A 268 4.20 -20.70 20.87
N LEU A 269 3.39 -21.60 20.33
CA LEU A 269 3.68 -23.03 20.26
C LEU A 269 4.61 -23.34 19.09
N PHE A 270 5.79 -22.69 19.03
CA PHE A 270 6.93 -23.11 18.21
C PHE A 270 8.21 -22.70 18.95
N ALA A 271 9.04 -23.69 19.26
CA ALA A 271 10.24 -23.56 20.06
C ALA A 271 11.38 -22.88 19.27
N GLU A 272 11.30 -21.58 19.01
CA GLU A 272 12.39 -20.86 18.35
C GLU A 272 12.41 -19.34 18.52
N ILE A 273 11.73 -18.80 19.55
CA ILE A 273 11.79 -17.36 19.84
C ILE A 273 12.72 -17.13 21.04
N GLY A 274 13.86 -16.48 20.78
CA GLY A 274 14.74 -15.91 21.81
C GLY A 274 14.07 -14.75 22.55
N GLU A 275 14.63 -14.35 23.70
CA GLU A 275 14.04 -13.41 24.66
C GLU A 275 13.37 -12.17 24.03
N VAL A 276 12.17 -11.87 24.51
CA VAL A 276 11.40 -10.66 24.18
C VAL A 276 11.69 -9.61 25.25
N GLN A 277 12.37 -8.52 24.88
CA GLN A 277 12.45 -7.34 25.75
C GLN A 277 11.39 -6.32 25.35
N VAL A 278 10.59 -5.91 26.34
CA VAL A 278 9.51 -4.92 26.22
C VAL A 278 10.00 -3.56 26.70
N ASN A 279 9.84 -2.53 25.86
CA ASN A 279 9.92 -1.13 26.27
C ASN A 279 8.53 -0.49 26.20
N ALA A 280 8.27 0.49 27.08
CA ALA A 280 6.97 1.08 27.38
C ALA A 280 6.21 1.78 26.22
N GLY A 281 6.67 1.64 24.98
CA GLY A 281 6.13 2.30 23.77
C GLY A 281 5.42 1.39 22.76
N GLY A 282 5.21 0.10 23.04
CA GLY A 282 4.30 -0.74 22.26
C GLY A 282 4.69 -1.08 20.81
N LEU A 283 5.95 -0.88 20.40
CA LEU A 283 6.42 -1.24 19.05
C LEU A 283 7.06 -2.64 19.04
N MET A 284 6.50 -3.56 18.26
CA MET A 284 7.07 -4.90 18.04
C MET A 284 8.00 -4.87 16.83
N VAL A 285 9.27 -5.23 17.00
CA VAL A 285 10.17 -5.57 15.88
C VAL A 285 10.84 -6.89 16.20
N ALA A 286 10.65 -7.90 15.33
CA ALA A 286 11.37 -9.16 15.39
C ALA A 286 12.39 -9.21 14.25
N TYR A 287 13.65 -9.48 14.58
CA TYR A 287 14.70 -9.78 13.60
C TYR A 287 15.04 -11.26 13.71
N GLY A 288 14.93 -12.00 12.60
CA GLY A 288 15.43 -13.37 12.50
C GLY A 288 16.81 -13.40 11.84
N VAL A 289 17.80 -14.00 12.50
CA VAL A 289 19.02 -14.49 11.84
C VAL A 289 18.95 -16.01 11.88
N ALA A 290 19.02 -16.68 10.73
CA ALA A 290 18.92 -18.14 10.66
C ALA A 290 20.07 -18.80 11.47
N PRO A 291 19.79 -19.69 12.43
CA PRO A 291 20.84 -20.41 13.13
C PRO A 291 21.50 -21.45 12.19
N PRO A 292 22.82 -21.71 12.30
CA PRO A 292 23.47 -22.73 11.49
C PRO A 292 22.88 -24.12 11.79
N PRO A 293 22.84 -25.03 10.80
CA PRO A 293 22.19 -26.33 10.95
C PRO A 293 22.82 -27.14 12.08
N ARG A 294 22.00 -27.55 13.07
CA ARG A 294 22.43 -28.41 14.18
C ARG A 294 22.76 -29.82 13.65
N ARG A 295 23.98 -30.30 13.93
CA ARG A 295 24.32 -31.73 13.79
C ARG A 295 23.53 -32.54 14.81
N VAL A 296 22.59 -33.35 14.35
CA VAL A 296 21.87 -34.32 15.19
C VAL A 296 22.80 -35.51 15.44
N PHE A 297 23.17 -35.75 16.70
CA PHE A 297 23.80 -37.02 17.08
C PHE A 297 22.71 -38.09 17.29
N PRO A 298 22.89 -39.32 16.79
CA PRO A 298 21.89 -40.38 16.95
C PRO A 298 21.67 -40.75 18.42
N VAL A 299 20.42 -41.05 18.76
CA VAL A 299 19.98 -41.50 20.08
C VAL A 299 20.69 -42.82 20.43
N PRO A 300 21.29 -42.98 21.64
CA PRO A 300 21.99 -44.23 21.98
C PRO A 300 20.99 -45.38 22.14
N HIS A 301 21.19 -46.46 21.37
CA HIS A 301 20.48 -47.73 21.55
C HIS A 301 21.01 -48.47 22.81
N PRO A 302 20.27 -49.38 23.45
CA PRO A 302 20.66 -50.00 24.74
C PRO A 302 21.89 -50.92 24.72
N LYS A 303 22.62 -51.00 23.61
CA LYS A 303 23.81 -51.86 23.42
C LYS A 303 25.07 -51.07 23.03
N VAL A 304 25.23 -49.84 23.50
CA VAL A 304 26.47 -49.08 23.29
C VAL A 304 27.47 -49.41 24.39
N SER A 305 28.55 -50.15 24.05
CA SER A 305 29.71 -50.29 24.93
C SER A 305 30.69 -49.15 24.70
N TRP A 306 31.12 -48.51 25.79
CA TRP A 306 32.05 -47.38 25.74
C TRP A 306 33.48 -47.87 25.92
N GLN A 307 34.34 -47.61 24.93
CA GLN A 307 35.78 -47.89 25.07
C GLN A 307 36.48 -46.67 25.71
N THR A 308 37.35 -46.92 26.68
CA THR A 308 38.10 -45.87 27.37
C THR A 308 39.60 -46.08 27.20
N HIS A 309 40.30 -45.07 26.69
CA HIS A 309 41.75 -44.93 26.85
C HIS A 309 42.04 -43.77 27.79
N PHE A 310 43.04 -43.93 28.66
CA PHE A 310 43.40 -42.94 29.66
C PHE A 310 43.81 -41.61 28.98
N GLY A 311 43.15 -40.52 29.36
CA GLY A 311 43.44 -39.17 28.86
C GLY A 311 42.72 -38.72 27.58
N LYS A 312 41.75 -39.47 27.03
CA LYS A 312 40.92 -39.02 25.89
C LYS A 312 39.42 -39.10 26.16
N ARG A 313 38.63 -38.26 25.47
CA ARG A 313 37.15 -38.26 25.55
C ARG A 313 36.59 -39.60 25.07
N LYS A 314 35.56 -40.10 25.76
CA LYS A 314 34.89 -41.37 25.42
C LYS A 314 34.11 -41.20 24.11
N PHE A 315 34.19 -42.18 23.22
CA PHE A 315 33.37 -42.24 22.01
C PHE A 315 32.58 -43.55 21.99
N PRO A 316 31.32 -43.53 21.49
CA PRO A 316 30.54 -44.75 21.35
C PRO A 316 31.11 -45.60 20.20
N VAL A 317 31.36 -46.88 20.45
CA VAL A 317 31.74 -47.83 19.40
C VAL A 317 30.51 -48.68 19.08
N VAL A 318 30.16 -48.74 17.80
CA VAL A 318 29.10 -49.63 17.29
C VAL A 318 29.77 -50.98 17.03
N GLY A 319 29.36 -52.01 17.76
CA GLY A 319 29.69 -53.41 17.48
C GLY A 319 28.58 -54.06 16.68
#